data_AF-A0A9J6ZTL0-F1
#
_entry.id   AF-A0A9J6ZTL0-F1
#
_cell.length_a   1.000
_cell.length_b   1.000
_cell.length_c   1.000
_cell.angle_alpha   90.00
_cell.angle_beta   90.00
_cell.angle_gamma   90.00
#
_symmetry.space_group_name_H-M   'P 1'
#
loop_
_entity.id
_entity.type
_entity.pdbx_description
1 polymer ?
#
loop_
_entity_poly.entity_id
_entity_poly.type
_entity_poly.pdbx_seq_one_letter_code
_entity_poly.pdbx_strand_id
1 'polypeptide(L)'
;MRKTIFYIALILSGLGIPLNIFGILNTMVSLKYETDNPRDCISLVTGTDLCELITRMKIWILICVLLITILLIFRKRLLKTNNSKPETK
;
A
#
# COMPACT_ATOMS: atom_id res chain seq x y z
N MET A 1 20.37 -8.06 9.20
CA MET A 1 19.84 -7.35 8.01
C MET A 1 18.55 -7.95 7.44
N ARG A 2 18.48 -9.24 7.05
CA ARG A 2 17.25 -9.84 6.45
C ARG A 2 15.96 -9.66 7.28
N LYS A 3 16.03 -9.83 8.61
CA LYS A 3 14.87 -9.60 9.51
C LYS A 3 14.44 -8.14 9.55
N THR A 4 15.41 -7.22 9.58
CA THR A 4 15.15 -5.76 9.56
C THR A 4 14.46 -5.35 8.27
N ILE A 5 14.95 -5.81 7.12
CA ILE A 5 14.33 -5.55 5.81
C ILE A 5 12.90 -6.08 5.77
N PHE A 6 12.66 -7.29 6.31
CA PHE A 6 11.34 -7.88 6.40
C PHE A 6 10.36 -6.98 7.20
N TYR A 7 10.77 -6.53 8.38
CA TYR A 7 9.92 -5.67 9.21
C TYR A 7 9.71 -4.29 8.59
N ILE A 8 10.74 -3.69 7.97
CA ILE A 8 10.61 -2.41 7.25
C ILE A 8 9.60 -2.54 6.12
N ALA A 9 9.71 -3.58 5.28
CA ALA A 9 8.77 -3.81 4.19
C ALA A 9 7.34 -4.01 4.70
N LEU A 10 7.16 -4.77 5.79
CA LEU A 10 5.85 -5.01 6.39
C LEU A 10 5.23 -3.72 6.95
N ILE A 11 6.02 -2.88 7.62
CA ILE A 11 5.57 -1.58 8.13
C ILE A 11 5.22 -0.64 6.98
N LEU A 12 6.07 -0.55 5.96
CA LEU A 12 5.86 0.32 4.79
C LEU A 12 4.58 -0.06 4.05
N SER A 13 4.34 -1.35 3.81
CA SER A 13 3.08 -1.83 3.23
C SER A 13 1.88 -1.62 4.13
N GLY A 14 2.05 -1.79 5.45
CA GLY A 14 1.00 -1.52 6.43
C GLY A 14 0.57 -0.06 6.46
N LEU A 15 1.53 0.88 6.36
CA LEU A 15 1.27 2.32 6.27
C LEU A 15 0.73 2.73 4.90
N GLY A 16 1.11 2.04 3.83
CA GLY A 16 0.62 2.31 2.48
C GLY A 16 -0.91 2.21 2.37
N ILE A 17 -1.54 1.28 3.09
CA ILE A 17 -3.00 1.09 3.05
C ILE A 17 -3.77 2.33 3.54
N PRO A 18 -3.61 2.79 4.80
CA PRO A 18 -4.34 3.96 5.28
C PRO A 18 -4.01 5.23 4.51
N LEU A 19 -2.77 5.40 4.03
CA LEU A 19 -2.38 6.54 3.20
C LEU A 19 -3.14 6.57 1.86
N ASN A 20 -3.26 5.43 1.17
CA ASN A 20 -4.02 5.35 -0.06
C ASN A 20 -5.53 5.54 0.19
N ILE A 21 -6.07 5.02 1.30
CA ILE A 21 -7.48 5.26 1.66
C ILE A 21 -7.72 6.75 1.90
N PHE A 22 -6.84 7.42 2.64
CA PHE A 22 -6.92 8.86 2.86
C PHE A 22 -6.85 9.64 1.53
N GLY A 23 -5.95 9.24 0.63
CA GLY A 23 -5.87 9.80 -0.71
C GLY A 23 -7.16 9.64 -1.53
N ILE A 24 -7.81 8.48 -1.45
CA ILE A 24 -9.10 8.24 -2.12
C ILE A 24 -10.18 9.16 -1.55
N LEU A 25 -10.26 9.31 -0.22
CA LEU A 25 -11.23 10.22 0.40
C LEU A 25 -11.01 11.66 -0.04
N ASN A 26 -9.76 12.12 -0.08
CA ASN A 26 -9.43 13.46 -0.55
C ASN A 26 -9.79 13.64 -2.04
N THR A 27 -9.51 12.62 -2.86
CA THR A 27 -9.86 12.64 -4.28
C THR A 27 -11.37 12.64 -4.49
N MET A 28 -12.13 11.96 -3.61
CA MET A 28 -13.60 11.97 -3.64
C MET A 28 -14.18 13.34 -3.26
N VAL A 29 -13.52 14.08 -2.38
CA VAL A 29 -13.84 15.49 -2.10
C VAL A 29 -13.58 16.33 -3.34
N SER A 30 -12.41 16.20 -3.97
CA SER A 30 -12.12 16.88 -5.26
C SER A 30 -13.14 16.53 -6.34
N LEU A 31 -13.54 15.26 -6.47
CA LEU A 31 -14.58 14.84 -7.42
C LEU A 31 -15.94 15.51 -7.16
N LYS A 32 -16.22 15.95 -5.93
CA LYS A 32 -17.49 16.62 -5.61
C LYS A 32 -17.45 18.13 -5.89
N TYR A 33 -16.28 18.75 -5.74
CA TYR A 33 -16.14 20.21 -5.76
C TYR A 33 -15.41 20.76 -6.98
N GLU A 34 -14.65 19.92 -7.68
CA GLU A 34 -13.86 20.32 -8.84
C GLU A 34 -14.44 19.83 -10.15
N THR A 35 -15.54 19.07 -10.15
CA THR A 35 -16.22 18.64 -11.38
C THR A 35 -17.61 19.26 -11.47
N ASP A 36 -18.12 19.43 -12.69
CA ASP A 36 -19.44 20.04 -12.92
C ASP A 36 -20.57 19.11 -12.46
N ASN A 37 -20.36 17.80 -12.66
CA ASN A 37 -21.25 16.74 -12.19
C ASN A 37 -20.45 15.67 -11.41
N PRO A 38 -20.99 15.06 -10.34
CA PRO A 38 -20.38 13.93 -9.64
C PRO A 38 -20.11 12.68 -10.49
N ARG A 39 -20.61 12.62 -11.74
CA ARG A 39 -20.29 11.56 -12.71
C ARG A 39 -19.11 11.89 -13.62
N ASP A 40 -18.67 13.14 -13.65
CA ASP A 40 -17.54 13.57 -14.45
C ASP A 40 -16.24 13.24 -13.72
N CYS A 41 -15.21 12.91 -14.50
CA CYS A 41 -13.92 12.47 -13.97
C CYS A 41 -12.82 13.51 -14.10
N ILE A 42 -13.01 14.55 -14.92
CA ILE A 42 -12.00 15.59 -15.17
C ILE A 42 -12.24 16.76 -14.23
N SER A 43 -11.22 17.11 -13.45
CA SER A 43 -11.21 18.32 -12.63
C SER A 43 -11.19 19.58 -13.50
N LEU A 44 -12.10 20.53 -13.23
CA LEU A 44 -12.12 21.88 -13.79
C LEU A 44 -10.97 22.76 -13.25
N VAL A 45 -10.40 22.39 -12.10
CA VAL A 45 -9.33 23.16 -11.44
C VAL A 45 -7.97 22.75 -11.99
N THR A 46 -7.70 21.44 -12.04
CA THR A 46 -6.38 20.90 -12.41
C THR A 46 -6.34 20.26 -13.80
N GLY A 47 -7.49 19.97 -14.40
CA GLY A 47 -7.59 19.23 -15.67
C GLY A 47 -7.29 17.73 -15.54
N THR A 48 -7.06 17.21 -14.34
CA THR A 48 -6.65 15.80 -14.14
C THR A 48 -7.84 14.86 -14.05
N ASP A 49 -7.64 13.61 -14.48
CA ASP A 49 -8.61 12.52 -14.28
C ASP A 49 -8.54 11.98 -12.84
N LEU A 50 -9.54 12.38 -12.05
CA LEU A 50 -9.72 12.00 -10.65
C LEU A 50 -10.17 10.53 -10.53
N CYS A 51 -10.93 10.01 -11.49
CA CYS A 51 -11.40 8.63 -11.49
C CYS A 51 -10.25 7.64 -11.73
N GLU A 52 -9.35 7.98 -12.64
CA GLU A 52 -8.13 7.23 -12.89
C GLU A 52 -7.21 7.25 -11.67
N LEU A 53 -7.10 8.40 -10.99
CA LEU A 53 -6.35 8.53 -9.74
C LEU A 53 -6.90 7.60 -8.64
N ILE A 54 -8.22 7.60 -8.42
CA ILE A 54 -8.89 6.70 -7.47
C ILE A 54 -8.62 5.23 -7.84
N THR A 55 -8.72 4.89 -9.13
CA THR A 55 -8.49 3.53 -9.61
C THR A 55 -7.06 3.08 -9.36
N ARG A 56 -6.07 3.93 -9.64
CA ARG A 56 -4.67 3.65 -9.31
C ARG A 56 -4.45 3.44 -7.82
N MET A 57 -5.01 4.28 -6.96
CA MET A 57 -4.89 4.11 -5.50
C MET A 57 -5.50 2.79 -5.02
N LYS A 58 -6.64 2.37 -5.57
CA LYS A 58 -7.23 1.05 -5.28
C LYS A 58 -6.30 -0.10 -5.68
N ILE A 59 -5.67 -0.01 -6.85
CA ILE A 59 -4.69 -1.01 -7.31
C ILE A 59 -3.50 -1.06 -6.34
N TRP A 60 -2.98 0.08 -5.90
CA TRP A 60 -1.89 0.15 -4.92
C TRP A 60 -2.25 -0.49 -3.57
N ILE A 61 -3.47 -0.30 -3.09
CA ILE A 61 -3.97 -0.98 -1.88
C ILE A 61 -3.94 -2.50 -2.09
N LEU A 62 -4.42 -2.98 -3.24
CA LEU A 62 -4.45 -4.40 -3.57
C LEU A 62 -3.03 -5.00 -3.60
N ILE A 63 -2.06 -4.29 -4.18
CA ILE A 63 -0.64 -4.67 -4.16
C ILE A 63 -0.10 -4.72 -2.73
N CYS A 64 -0.42 -3.74 -1.87
CA CYS A 64 0.03 -3.73 -0.48
C CYS A 64 -0.50 -4.95 0.28
N VAL A 65 -1.78 -5.28 0.12
CA VAL A 65 -2.40 -6.45 0.74
C VAL A 65 -1.77 -7.74 0.25
N LEU A 66 -1.55 -7.87 -1.05
CA LEU A 66 -0.88 -9.03 -1.65
C LEU A 66 0.55 -9.19 -1.09
N LEU A 67 1.31 -8.09 -1.01
CA LEU A 67 2.68 -8.09 -0.50
C LEU A 67 2.73 -8.49 0.98
N ILE A 68 1.83 -7.95 1.81
CA ILE A 68 1.70 -8.35 3.22
C ILE A 68 1.37 -9.84 3.32
N THR A 69 0.43 -10.33 2.51
CA THR A 69 0.04 -11.74 2.50
C THR A 69 1.22 -12.65 2.18
N ILE A 70 1.99 -12.32 1.13
CA ILE A 70 3.22 -13.03 0.75
C ILE A 70 4.23 -12.99 1.90
N LEU A 71 4.51 -11.80 2.46
CA LEU A 71 5.45 -11.64 3.58
C LEU A 71 5.02 -12.49 4.79
N LEU A 72 3.73 -12.56 5.11
CA LEU A 72 3.22 -13.37 6.21
C LEU A 72 3.33 -14.87 5.95
N ILE A 73 3.03 -15.35 4.74
CA ILE A 73 3.18 -16.76 4.35
C ILE A 73 4.65 -17.18 4.45
N PHE A 74 5.54 -16.38 3.87
CA PHE A 74 6.97 -16.65 3.87
C PHE A 74 7.67 -16.27 5.18
N ARG A 75 6.96 -15.72 6.17
CA ARG A 75 7.49 -15.30 7.47
C ARG A 75 8.36 -16.38 8.11
N LYS A 76 7.88 -17.62 8.15
CA LYS A 76 8.63 -18.74 8.75
C LYS A 76 9.93 -19.06 8.00
N ARG A 77 9.93 -18.94 6.67
CA ARG A 77 11.12 -19.18 5.83
C ARG A 77 12.12 -18.03 5.92
N LEU A 78 11.64 -16.78 5.98
CA LEU A 78 12.46 -15.58 6.01
C LEU A 78 13.05 -15.26 7.40
N LEU A 79 12.35 -15.63 8.48
CA LEU A 79 12.79 -15.41 9.85
C LEU A 79 13.60 -16.58 10.45
N LYS A 80 13.71 -17.72 9.76
CA LYS A 80 14.52 -18.87 10.21
C LYS A 80 16.01 -18.50 10.16
N THR A 81 16.52 -17.98 11.27
CA THR A 81 17.95 -17.93 11.58
C THR A 81 18.39 -19.35 11.91
N ASN A 82 19.44 -19.84 11.23
CA ASN A 82 20.21 -20.99 11.69
C ASN A 82 20.77 -20.67 13.08
N ASN A 83 20.07 -21.07 14.15
CA ASN A 83 20.63 -21.19 15.50
C ASN A 83 21.36 -22.53 15.64
N SER A 84 22.12 -22.96 14.63
CA SER A 84 23.10 -24.03 14.79
C SER A 84 24.40 -23.40 15.26
N LYS A 85 24.43 -23.02 16.55
CA LYS A 85 25.70 -23.01 17.28
C LYS A 85 25.91 -24.46 17.72
N PRO A 86 26.82 -25.24 17.11
CA PRO A 86 27.25 -26.46 17.77
C PRO A 86 27.89 -26.05 19.10
N GLU A 87 27.34 -26.55 20.21
CA GLU A 87 28.01 -26.51 21.50
C GLU A 87 29.42 -27.06 21.31
N THR A 88 30.39 -26.24 21.65
CA THR A 88 31.80 -26.60 21.58
C THR A 88 32.18 -27.14 22.95
N LYS A 89 32.62 -28.39 22.93
CA LYS A 89 33.40 -29.11 23.94
C LYS A 89 32.63 -29.90 24.99
#